data_AF-A1SGM5-F1
#
_entry.id   AF-A1SGM5-F1
#
_cell.length_a   1.000
_cell.length_b   1.000
_cell.length_c   1.000
_cell.angle_alpha   90.00
_cell.angle_beta   90.00
_cell.angle_gamma   90.00
#
_symmetry.space_group_name_H-M   'P 1'
#
loop_
_entity.id
_entity.type
_entity.pdbx_description
1 polymer ?
#
loop_
_entity_poly.entity_id
_entity_poly.type
_entity_poly.pdbx_seq_one_letter_code
_entity_poly.pdbx_strand_id
1 'polypeptide(L)'
;MAESRTPRARLDTPKEARRPLVRRPSYDADAFGIFAEQFARFMGTAKFLIYMTLFVAVWVLWNLIIPGGSRFDEYPFIFLTLMLSLQASYAAPLILLAQNRQEQRDKVVAEQDRQANARAHADMEFLAREVASLRMAVGEVATRDFLRSELRALLSELDDRAQEGGQRHLGGDESDAATT
;
A
#
# COMPACT_ATOMS: atom_id res chain seq x y z
N MET A 1 -12.74 59.70 24.03
CA MET A 1 -13.00 58.28 23.71
C MET A 1 -11.74 57.70 23.10
N ALA A 2 -10.96 56.94 23.87
CA ALA A 2 -9.84 56.15 23.37
C ALA A 2 -9.79 54.86 24.19
N GLU A 3 -10.25 53.77 23.60
CA GLU A 3 -10.33 52.46 24.24
C GLU A 3 -9.00 51.72 24.01
N SER A 4 -8.16 51.65 25.03
CA SER A 4 -6.93 50.86 25.02
C SER A 4 -7.27 49.38 25.21
N ARG A 5 -7.34 48.63 24.11
CA ARG A 5 -7.54 47.18 24.11
C ARG A 5 -6.26 46.46 24.56
N THR A 6 -6.28 45.86 25.74
CA THR A 6 -5.22 44.95 26.23
C THR A 6 -5.23 43.65 25.41
N PRO A 7 -4.08 43.15 24.89
CA PRO A 7 -4.04 41.87 24.20
C PRO A 7 -4.16 40.73 25.23
N ARG A 8 -5.21 39.92 25.13
CA ARG A 8 -5.35 38.69 25.93
C ARG A 8 -4.30 37.67 25.48
N ALA A 9 -3.36 37.35 26.36
CA ALA A 9 -2.41 36.28 26.15
C ALA A 9 -3.16 34.95 26.10
N ARG A 10 -3.14 34.26 24.95
CA ARG A 10 -3.75 32.94 24.79
C ARG A 10 -2.92 31.92 25.57
N LEU A 11 -3.58 31.20 26.47
CA LEU A 11 -3.02 30.21 27.39
C LEU A 11 -3.01 28.77 26.84
N ASP A 12 -3.23 28.61 25.52
CA ASP A 12 -3.45 27.29 24.92
C ASP A 12 -2.20 26.64 24.31
N THR A 13 -1.00 27.17 24.58
CA THR A 13 0.23 26.53 24.11
C THR A 13 0.86 25.74 25.27
N PRO A 14 0.79 24.40 25.29
CA PRO A 14 1.50 23.63 26.29
C PRO A 14 3.00 23.89 26.13
N LYS A 15 3.58 24.54 27.14
CA LYS A 15 5.00 24.84 27.21
C LYS A 15 5.75 23.55 27.56
N GLU A 16 6.00 22.70 26.57
CA GLU A 16 6.92 21.56 26.72
C GLU A 16 8.37 22.05 26.75
N ALA A 17 8.77 22.64 27.86
CA ALA A 17 10.16 22.96 28.15
C ALA A 17 10.80 21.80 28.93
N ARG A 18 10.90 20.61 28.32
CA ARG A 18 11.82 19.58 28.80
C ARG A 18 13.10 19.66 27.98
N ARG A 19 14.02 20.52 28.41
CA ARG A 19 15.42 20.45 27.95
C ARG A 19 15.99 19.11 28.41
N PRO A 20 16.38 18.19 27.52
CA PRO A 20 17.06 16.97 27.96
C PRO A 20 18.45 17.36 28.48
N LEU A 21 18.68 17.13 29.77
CA LEU A 21 19.93 17.45 30.49
C LEU A 21 21.12 16.57 30.04
N VAL A 22 20.85 15.54 29.23
CA VAL A 22 21.87 14.63 28.69
C VAL A 22 21.82 14.70 27.17
N ARG A 23 22.85 15.29 26.57
CA ARG A 23 23.13 15.17 25.13
C ARG A 23 23.49 13.71 24.89
N ARG A 24 22.50 12.86 24.62
CA ARG A 24 22.76 11.49 24.15
C ARG A 24 23.65 11.64 22.91
N PRO A 25 24.87 11.07 22.89
CA PRO A 25 25.60 10.98 21.65
C PRO A 25 24.68 10.22 20.69
N SER A 26 24.15 10.91 19.67
CA SER A 26 23.47 10.25 18.57
C SER A 26 24.55 9.50 17.82
N TYR A 27 24.86 8.29 18.29
CA TYR A 27 25.55 7.32 17.46
C TYR A 27 24.73 7.25 16.18
N ASP A 28 25.39 7.42 15.04
CA ASP A 28 24.74 7.46 13.73
C ASP A 28 24.23 6.05 13.39
N ALA A 29 23.13 5.67 14.04
CA ALA A 29 22.48 4.39 13.91
C ALA A 29 22.02 4.17 12.46
N ASP A 30 21.82 5.26 11.72
CA ASP A 30 21.50 5.24 10.31
C ASP A 30 22.71 4.80 9.47
N ALA A 31 23.90 5.34 9.73
CA ALA A 31 25.13 4.91 9.04
C ALA A 31 25.48 3.44 9.31
N PHE A 32 25.45 3.01 10.57
CA PHE A 32 25.71 1.61 10.94
C PHE A 32 24.63 0.66 10.40
N GLY A 33 23.37 1.10 10.37
CA GLY A 33 22.28 0.34 9.79
C GLY A 33 22.43 0.15 8.27
N ILE A 34 22.84 1.19 7.54
CA ILE A 34 23.08 1.12 6.09
C ILE A 34 24.23 0.15 5.78
N PHE A 35 25.31 0.22 6.55
CA PHE A 35 26.42 -0.72 6.44
C PHE A 35 25.97 -2.17 6.71
N ALA A 36 25.22 -2.41 7.78
CA ALA A 36 24.70 -3.73 8.13
C ALA A 36 23.76 -4.30 7.05
N GLU A 37 22.88 -3.48 6.47
CA GLU A 37 21.98 -3.90 5.38
C GLU A 37 22.75 -4.25 4.10
N GLN A 38 23.79 -3.48 3.76
CA GLN A 38 24.64 -3.78 2.62
C GLN A 38 25.47 -5.05 2.85
N PHE A 39 26.00 -5.24 4.05
CA PHE A 39 26.74 -6.43 4.44
C PHE A 39 25.85 -7.69 4.42
N ALA A 40 24.62 -7.61 4.92
CA ALA A 40 23.65 -8.70 4.86
C ALA A 40 23.31 -9.10 3.43
N ARG A 41 23.06 -8.12 2.53
CA ARG A 41 22.82 -8.38 1.10
C ARG A 41 24.04 -9.01 0.41
N PHE A 42 25.24 -8.57 0.78
CA PHE A 42 26.48 -9.14 0.25
C PHE A 42 26.68 -10.59 0.67
N MET A 43 26.45 -10.91 1.96
CA MET A 43 26.58 -12.26 2.51
C MET A 43 25.54 -13.24 1.92
N GLY A 44 24.35 -12.76 1.54
CA GLY A 44 23.32 -13.57 0.87
C GLY A 44 23.59 -13.91 -0.60
N THR A 45 24.69 -13.42 -1.18
CA THR A 45 25.01 -13.63 -2.61
C THR A 45 26.02 -14.77 -2.79
N ALA A 46 25.83 -15.64 -3.80
CA ALA A 46 26.75 -16.74 -4.13
C ALA A 46 28.21 -16.30 -4.36
N LYS A 47 28.41 -15.05 -4.80
CA LYS A 47 29.73 -14.43 -4.99
C LYS A 47 30.56 -14.38 -3.70
N PHE A 48 29.94 -14.18 -2.54
CA PHE A 48 30.65 -14.16 -1.25
C PHE A 48 31.32 -15.51 -0.96
N LEU A 49 30.59 -16.61 -1.17
CA LEU A 49 31.11 -17.96 -0.98
C LEU A 49 32.32 -18.25 -1.88
N ILE A 50 32.26 -17.79 -3.14
CA ILE A 50 33.38 -17.92 -4.08
C ILE A 50 34.61 -17.17 -3.57
N TYR A 51 34.46 -15.91 -3.15
CA TYR A 51 35.57 -15.13 -2.61
C TYR A 51 36.17 -15.74 -1.34
N MET A 52 35.32 -16.22 -0.42
CA MET A 52 35.79 -16.88 0.81
C MET A 52 36.52 -18.19 0.51
N THR A 53 36.01 -18.99 -0.43
CA THR A 53 36.66 -20.25 -0.84
C THR A 53 38.01 -19.98 -1.48
N LEU A 54 38.09 -18.97 -2.37
CA LEU A 54 39.34 -18.55 -2.99
C LEU A 54 40.34 -18.03 -1.94
N PHE A 55 39.88 -17.24 -0.97
CA PHE A 55 40.72 -16.74 0.10
C PHE A 55 41.34 -17.88 0.92
N VAL A 56 40.52 -18.86 1.35
CA VAL A 56 41.00 -20.03 2.09
C VAL A 56 41.95 -20.87 1.23
N ALA A 57 41.61 -21.11 -0.04
CA ALA A 57 42.45 -21.88 -0.95
C ALA A 57 43.81 -21.21 -1.17
N VAL A 58 43.84 -19.89 -1.40
CA VAL A 58 45.09 -19.12 -1.56
C VAL A 58 45.91 -19.15 -0.28
N TRP A 59 45.29 -19.00 0.90
CA TRP A 59 45.99 -19.06 2.19
C TRP A 59 46.67 -20.41 2.41
N VAL A 60 45.92 -21.50 2.20
CA VAL A 60 46.44 -22.86 2.35
C VAL A 60 47.56 -23.08 1.34
N LEU A 61 47.35 -22.72 0.07
CA LEU A 61 48.34 -22.91 -1.00
C LEU A 61 49.63 -22.11 -0.73
N TRP A 62 49.51 -20.87 -0.26
CA TRP A 62 50.64 -20.03 0.14
C TRP A 62 51.48 -20.70 1.25
N ASN A 63 50.82 -21.22 2.28
CA ASN A 63 51.51 -21.88 3.39
C ASN A 63 52.04 -23.28 3.03
N LEU A 64 51.48 -23.94 2.02
CA LEU A 64 51.93 -25.27 1.56
C LEU A 64 53.15 -25.20 0.64
N ILE A 65 53.18 -24.21 -0.27
CA ILE A 65 54.21 -24.12 -1.32
C ILE A 65 55.52 -23.55 -0.78
N ILE A 66 55.50 -22.69 0.23
CA ILE A 66 56.71 -22.04 0.77
C ILE A 66 57.55 -23.07 1.56
N PRO A 67 58.74 -23.47 1.05
CA PRO A 67 59.65 -24.37 1.76
C PRO A 67 60.56 -23.56 2.70
N GLY A 68 60.80 -24.07 3.91
CA GLY A 68 61.69 -23.45 4.90
C GLY A 68 60.95 -22.70 6.01
N GLY A 69 61.66 -22.34 7.09
CA GLY A 69 61.14 -21.80 8.35
C GLY A 69 60.44 -20.43 8.30
N SER A 70 59.94 -20.02 7.13
CA SER A 70 59.12 -18.82 6.91
C SER A 70 57.65 -19.17 6.64
N ARG A 71 57.20 -20.37 7.04
CA ARG A 71 55.77 -20.77 7.05
C ARG A 71 55.04 -19.88 8.05
N PHE A 72 54.11 -19.06 7.56
CA PHE A 72 53.37 -18.12 8.39
C PHE A 72 52.34 -18.83 9.28
N ASP A 73 51.69 -19.86 8.75
CA ASP A 73 50.64 -20.64 9.41
C ASP A 73 50.75 -22.12 9.01
N GLU A 74 51.54 -22.88 9.77
CA GLU A 74 51.79 -24.29 9.52
C GLU A 74 50.63 -25.18 9.97
N TYR A 75 50.44 -26.35 9.34
CA TYR A 75 49.40 -27.30 9.70
C TYR A 75 49.45 -27.59 11.21
N PRO A 76 48.37 -27.30 11.99
CA PRO A 76 46.95 -27.30 11.60
C PRO A 76 46.29 -25.95 11.23
N PHE A 77 47.03 -24.92 10.80
CA PHE A 77 46.50 -23.60 10.40
C PHE A 77 45.76 -22.85 11.52
N ILE A 78 46.47 -22.63 12.64
CA ILE A 78 45.89 -21.99 13.83
C ILE A 78 45.46 -20.54 13.56
N PHE A 79 46.22 -19.78 12.76
CA PHE A 79 45.88 -18.38 12.49
C PHE A 79 44.64 -18.26 11.61
N LEU A 80 44.54 -19.09 10.56
CA LEU A 80 43.33 -19.16 9.74
C LEU A 80 42.12 -19.52 10.60
N THR A 81 42.25 -20.50 11.48
CA THR A 81 41.17 -20.92 12.38
C THR A 81 40.74 -19.78 13.31
N LEU A 82 41.69 -19.11 13.95
CA LEU A 82 41.43 -17.98 14.85
C LEU A 82 40.70 -16.85 14.11
N MET A 83 41.16 -16.52 12.91
CA MET A 83 40.53 -15.46 12.10
C MET A 83 39.11 -15.83 11.67
N LEU A 84 38.87 -17.07 11.22
CA LEU A 84 37.51 -17.53 10.88
C LEU A 84 36.58 -17.54 12.10
N SER A 85 37.09 -17.93 13.28
CA SER A 85 36.30 -17.91 14.52
C SER A 85 35.91 -16.49 14.94
N LEU A 86 36.85 -15.54 14.82
CA LEU A 86 36.60 -14.13 15.09
C LEU A 86 35.60 -13.54 14.07
N GLN A 87 35.75 -13.89 12.80
CA GLN A 87 34.86 -13.47 11.72
C GLN A 87 33.42 -13.93 11.97
N ALA A 88 33.22 -15.17 12.42
CA ALA A 88 31.90 -15.68 12.80
C ALA A 88 31.34 -14.94 14.04
N SER A 89 32.18 -14.71 15.06
CA SER A 89 31.77 -14.03 16.29
C SER A 89 31.29 -12.59 16.05
N TYR A 90 31.96 -11.84 15.18
CA TYR A 90 31.56 -10.47 14.84
C TYR A 90 30.41 -10.40 13.83
N ALA A 91 30.20 -11.44 13.01
CA ALA A 91 29.08 -11.48 12.08
C ALA A 91 27.73 -11.54 12.81
N ALA A 92 27.61 -12.29 13.91
CA ALA A 92 26.38 -12.44 14.67
C ALA A 92 25.73 -11.09 15.11
N PRO A 93 26.44 -10.18 15.81
CA PRO A 93 25.86 -8.89 16.19
C PRO A 93 25.53 -8.01 14.98
N LEU A 94 26.35 -8.03 13.92
CA LEU A 94 26.05 -7.29 12.68
C LEU A 94 24.77 -7.78 12.01
N ILE A 95 24.58 -9.10 11.94
CA ILE A 95 23.37 -9.71 11.39
C ILE A 95 22.15 -9.33 12.22
N LEU A 96 22.25 -9.36 13.56
CA LEU A 96 21.17 -8.93 14.46
C LEU A 96 20.76 -7.47 14.21
N LEU A 97 21.73 -6.56 13.99
CA LEU A 97 21.43 -5.18 13.66
C LEU A 97 20.72 -5.05 12.30
N ALA A 98 21.17 -5.78 11.29
CA ALA A 98 20.51 -5.81 9.98
C ALA A 98 19.08 -6.36 10.08
N GLN A 99 18.88 -7.43 10.87
CA GLN A 99 17.58 -8.05 11.11
C GLN A 99 16.62 -7.11 11.84
N ASN A 100 17.06 -6.46 12.92
CA ASN A 100 16.23 -5.50 13.64
C ASN A 100 15.68 -4.42 12.71
N ARG A 101 16.49 -3.96 11.76
CA ARG A 101 16.08 -2.93 10.81
C ARG A 101 15.12 -3.44 9.74
N GLN A 102 15.33 -4.65 9.22
CA GLN A 102 14.36 -5.30 8.34
C GLN A 102 13.02 -5.47 9.05
N GLU A 103 13.04 -5.95 10.30
CA GLU A 103 11.83 -6.16 11.09
C GLU A 103 11.05 -4.85 11.35
N GLN A 104 11.75 -3.73 11.57
CA GLN A 104 11.08 -2.42 11.68
C GLN A 104 10.38 -2.01 10.37
N ARG A 105 11.02 -2.22 9.22
CA ARG A 105 10.40 -1.94 7.91
C ARG A 105 9.19 -2.85 7.68
N ASP A 106 9.33 -4.13 7.97
CA ASP A 106 8.26 -5.11 7.81
C ASP A 106 7.06 -4.79 8.70
N LYS A 107 7.29 -4.29 9.92
CA LYS A 107 6.22 -3.79 10.80
C LYS A 107 5.46 -2.63 10.18
N VAL A 108 6.15 -1.63 9.65
CA VAL A 108 5.51 -0.47 9.00
C VAL A 108 4.70 -0.90 7.78
N VAL A 109 5.27 -1.78 6.95
CA VAL A 109 4.57 -2.33 5.77
C VAL A 109 3.32 -3.10 6.21
N ALA A 110 3.41 -3.93 7.25
CA ALA A 110 2.28 -4.69 7.77
C ALA A 110 1.18 -3.79 8.36
N GLU A 111 1.54 -2.69 9.03
CA GLU A 111 0.57 -1.71 9.53
C GLU A 111 -0.14 -0.98 8.40
N GLN A 112 0.59 -0.58 7.36
CA GLN A 112 0.00 0.04 6.17
C GLN A 112 -0.93 -0.91 5.43
N ASP A 113 -0.53 -2.17 5.28
CA ASP A 113 -1.34 -3.21 4.63
C ASP A 113 -2.64 -3.45 5.41
N ARG A 114 -2.58 -3.52 6.76
CA ARG A 114 -3.79 -3.60 7.61
C ARG A 114 -4.71 -2.41 7.40
N GLN A 115 -4.18 -1.19 7.35
CA GLN A 115 -4.99 0.01 7.13
C GLN A 115 -5.63 0.02 5.73
N ALA A 116 -4.87 -0.38 4.70
CA ALA A 116 -5.38 -0.49 3.34
C ALA A 116 -6.49 -1.53 3.26
N ASN A 117 -6.31 -2.70 3.88
CA ASN A 117 -7.31 -3.76 3.90
C ASN A 117 -8.58 -3.34 4.65
N ALA A 118 -8.44 -2.62 5.77
CA ALA A 118 -9.60 -2.07 6.50
C ALA A 118 -10.39 -1.07 5.65
N ARG A 119 -9.71 -0.22 4.87
CA ARG A 119 -10.38 0.71 3.93
C ARG A 119 -11.07 -0.05 2.80
N ALA A 120 -10.40 -1.04 2.21
CA ALA A 120 -10.98 -1.87 1.15
C ALA A 120 -12.24 -2.61 1.61
N HIS A 121 -12.25 -3.12 2.86
CA HIS A 121 -13.45 -3.71 3.45
C HIS A 121 -14.59 -2.69 3.60
N ALA A 122 -14.31 -1.48 4.08
CA ALA A 122 -15.32 -0.43 4.21
C ALA A 122 -15.87 0.02 2.85
N ASP A 123 -15.01 0.17 1.84
CA ASP A 123 -15.41 0.51 0.48
C ASP A 123 -16.29 -0.59 -0.13
N MET A 124 -15.96 -1.85 0.12
CA MET A 124 -16.79 -2.98 -0.33
C MET A 124 -18.16 -2.99 0.35
N GLU A 125 -18.23 -2.73 1.66
CA GLU A 125 -19.51 -2.59 2.35
C GLU A 125 -20.34 -1.42 1.81
N PHE A 126 -19.69 -0.28 1.53
CA PHE A 126 -20.35 0.87 0.93
C PHE A 126 -20.90 0.54 -0.45
N LEU A 127 -20.08 -0.03 -1.33
CA LEU A 127 -20.49 -0.45 -2.67
C LEU A 127 -21.61 -1.50 -2.62
N ALA A 128 -21.57 -2.44 -1.68
CA ALA A 128 -22.63 -3.43 -1.51
C ALA A 128 -23.96 -2.77 -1.12
N ARG A 129 -23.93 -1.78 -0.22
CA ARG A 129 -25.13 -0.99 0.15
C ARG A 129 -25.64 -0.16 -1.02
N GLU A 130 -24.75 0.51 -1.74
CA GLU A 130 -25.11 1.28 -2.94
C GLU A 130 -25.75 0.38 -4.01
N VAL A 131 -25.16 -0.77 -4.31
CA VAL A 131 -25.73 -1.75 -5.25
C VAL A 131 -27.08 -2.28 -4.79
N ALA A 132 -27.25 -2.55 -3.49
CA ALA A 132 -28.54 -2.96 -2.94
C ALA A 132 -29.61 -1.87 -3.11
N SER A 133 -29.26 -0.60 -2.84
CA SER A 133 -30.16 0.54 -3.01
C SER A 133 -30.52 0.77 -4.47
N LEU A 134 -29.55 0.67 -5.39
CA LEU A 134 -29.75 0.77 -6.82
C LEU A 134 -30.66 -0.35 -7.33
N ARG A 135 -30.48 -1.59 -6.83
CA ARG A 135 -31.33 -2.73 -7.17
C ARG A 135 -32.77 -2.50 -6.72
N MET A 136 -33.00 -1.94 -5.54
CA MET A 136 -34.35 -1.60 -5.06
C MET A 136 -34.99 -0.51 -5.92
N ALA A 137 -34.28 0.58 -6.19
CA ALA A 137 -34.77 1.67 -7.04
C ALA A 137 -35.11 1.21 -8.47
N VAL A 138 -34.25 0.39 -9.08
CA VAL A 138 -34.54 -0.21 -10.41
C VAL A 138 -35.71 -1.19 -10.33
N GLY A 139 -35.81 -1.97 -9.24
CA GLY A 139 -36.92 -2.89 -9.01
C GLY A 139 -38.28 -2.21 -8.96
N GLU A 140 -38.37 -1.03 -8.34
CA GLU A 140 -39.61 -0.24 -8.29
C GLU A 140 -40.02 0.31 -9.67
N VAL A 141 -39.07 0.87 -10.43
CA VAL A 141 -39.33 1.49 -11.75
C VAL A 141 -39.59 0.45 -12.85
N ALA A 142 -39.01 -0.75 -12.74
CA ALA A 142 -39.16 -1.82 -13.72
C ALA A 142 -40.25 -2.84 -13.36
N THR A 143 -41.24 -2.46 -12.53
CA THR A 143 -42.34 -3.37 -12.24
C THR A 143 -43.13 -3.62 -13.52
N ARG A 144 -43.32 -4.89 -13.90
CA ARG A 144 -44.05 -5.31 -15.12
C ARG A 144 -45.39 -4.59 -15.27
N ASP A 145 -46.06 -4.35 -14.16
CA ASP A 145 -47.37 -3.69 -14.16
C ASP A 145 -47.28 -2.19 -14.48
N PHE A 146 -46.22 -1.49 -14.06
CA PHE A 146 -45.97 -0.09 -14.42
C PHE A 146 -45.61 0.05 -15.92
N LEU A 147 -44.68 -0.78 -16.40
CA LEU A 147 -44.35 -0.84 -17.83
C LEU A 147 -45.57 -1.20 -18.68
N ARG A 148 -46.43 -2.10 -18.18
CA ARG A 148 -47.66 -2.49 -18.86
C ARG A 148 -48.73 -1.40 -18.80
N SER A 149 -48.85 -0.67 -17.70
CA SER A 149 -49.78 0.46 -17.60
C SER A 149 -49.34 1.60 -18.52
N GLU A 150 -48.05 1.91 -18.60
CA GLU A 150 -47.59 2.97 -19.51
C GLU A 150 -47.64 2.58 -20.98
N LEU A 151 -47.32 1.32 -21.32
CA LEU A 151 -47.56 0.83 -22.67
C LEU A 151 -49.05 0.91 -23.05
N ARG A 152 -49.95 0.60 -22.12
CA ARG A 152 -51.40 0.72 -22.36
C ARG A 152 -51.86 2.17 -22.45
N ALA A 153 -51.35 3.06 -21.61
CA ALA A 153 -51.68 4.48 -21.64
C ALA A 153 -51.25 5.10 -22.97
N LEU A 154 -50.01 4.84 -23.42
CA LEU A 154 -49.51 5.29 -24.71
C LEU A 154 -50.28 4.69 -25.89
N LEU A 155 -50.65 3.41 -25.83
CA LEU A 155 -51.48 2.78 -26.87
C LEU A 155 -52.88 3.40 -26.94
N SER A 156 -53.52 3.65 -25.79
CA SER A 156 -54.82 4.33 -25.72
C SER A 156 -54.75 5.72 -26.35
N GLU A 157 -53.72 6.51 -26.01
CA GLU A 157 -53.55 7.86 -26.54
C GLU A 157 -53.38 7.87 -28.07
N LEU A 158 -52.71 6.86 -28.63
CA LEU A 158 -52.58 6.71 -30.09
C LEU A 158 -53.90 6.31 -30.75
N ASP A 159 -54.69 5.43 -30.12
CA ASP A 159 -55.98 4.97 -30.65
C ASP A 159 -57.01 6.11 -30.63
N ASP A 160 -57.05 6.90 -29.55
CA ASP A 160 -57.88 8.10 -29.43
C ASP A 160 -57.53 9.12 -30.53
N ARG A 161 -56.23 9.36 -30.79
CA ARG A 161 -55.78 10.22 -31.90
C ARG A 161 -56.17 9.68 -33.28
N ALA A 162 -56.14 8.37 -33.47
CA ALA A 162 -56.55 7.75 -34.73
C ALA A 162 -58.06 7.89 -34.96
N GLN A 163 -58.87 7.74 -33.92
CA GLN A 163 -60.33 7.93 -33.98
C GLN A 163 -60.70 9.40 -34.21
N GLU A 164 -60.06 10.35 -33.51
CA GLU A 164 -60.27 11.78 -33.76
C GLU A 164 -59.92 12.17 -35.20
N GLY A 165 -58.86 11.59 -35.76
CA GLY A 165 -58.49 11.76 -37.17
C GLY A 165 -59.54 11.20 -38.13
N GLY A 166 -60.09 10.02 -37.84
CA GLY A 166 -61.14 9.38 -38.64
C GLY A 166 -62.49 10.10 -38.57
N GLN A 167 -62.85 10.66 -37.41
CA GLN A 167 -64.12 11.35 -37.20
C GLN A 167 -64.15 12.73 -37.85
N ARG A 168 -63.00 13.42 -37.93
CA ARG A 168 -62.85 14.61 -38.78
C ARG A 168 -62.97 14.29 -40.28
N HIS A 169 -62.65 13.08 -40.70
CA HIS A 169 -62.74 12.67 -42.10
C HIS A 169 -64.20 12.33 -42.48
N LEU A 170 -64.93 11.61 -41.61
CA LEU A 170 -66.34 11.26 -41.83
C LEU A 170 -67.30 12.45 -41.69
N GLY A 171 -67.05 13.38 -40.77
CA GLY A 171 -67.85 14.61 -40.64
C GLY A 171 -67.71 15.59 -41.81
N GLY A 172 -66.65 15.46 -42.61
CA GLY A 172 -66.47 16.24 -43.83
C GLY A 172 -67.38 15.77 -44.97
N ASP A 173 -67.57 14.46 -45.12
CA ASP A 173 -68.37 13.88 -46.21
C ASP A 173 -69.89 14.02 -45.97
N GLU A 174 -70.36 14.01 -44.72
CA GLU A 174 -71.80 14.15 -44.43
C GLU A 174 -72.31 15.60 -44.59
N SER A 175 -71.42 16.60 -44.43
CA SER A 175 -71.78 18.01 -44.64
C SER A 175 -71.97 18.36 -46.13
N ASP A 176 -71.32 17.63 -47.03
CA ASP A 176 -71.50 17.82 -48.49
C ASP A 176 -72.76 17.08 -49.01
N ALA A 177 -73.20 16.01 -48.34
CA ALA A 177 -74.41 15.26 -48.72
C ALA A 177 -75.73 15.93 -48.30
N ALA A 178 -75.72 16.83 -47.31
CA ALA A 178 -76.93 17.51 -46.80
C ALA A 178 -77.26 18.84 -47.49
N THR A 179 -76.50 19.25 -48.52
CA THR A 179 -76.63 20.58 -49.17
C THR A 179 -77.23 20.53 -50.60
N THR A 180 -77.72 19.38 -51.08
CA THR A 180 -78.42 19.26 -52.39
C THR A 180 -79.87 18.85 -52.22
#